data_AF-Q6AML1-F1
#
_entry.id   AF-Q6AML1-F1
#
_cell.length_a   1.000
_cell.length_b   1.000
_cell.length_c   1.000
_cell.angle_alpha   90.00
_cell.angle_beta   90.00
_cell.angle_gamma   90.00
#
_symmetry.space_group_name_H-M   'P 1'
#
loop_
_entity.id
_entity.type
_entity.pdbx_description
1 polymer ?
#
loop_
_entity_poly.entity_id
_entity_poly.type
_entity_poly.pdbx_seq_one_letter_code
_entity_poly.pdbx_strand_id
1 'polypeptide(L)'
;MGLISGEVKFFIALTITFEGKIFHPKYKFDDKRIFQGFSMLTPEQLSRYSRNILLPDIGLDGQEKLLAARVLLVGLGGLGSPIALYLAAAGVGTLGLVDNDSVDLSNLQRQVLYDSSSLGGAKVDATAARIASLNMDVTVHRYPVLFAEENGASLVADYDFVIDATDSIGTKFLINDICVRAGVPFCHGGVLEFIGQVMTVIPGKTACYRCFFKNPPVGDGAKRCSHGGILGSVAGIIGSLQATEALKFITGVGDLLTDSLFICDPSVNMFRTLPISSRDDCEACASLKV
;
A
#
# COMPACT_ATOMS: atom_id res chain seq x y z
N MET A 1 -12.82 39.09 -48.18
CA MET A 1 -11.84 39.28 -47.09
C MET A 1 -12.57 38.96 -45.79
N GLY A 2 -12.70 37.66 -45.50
CA GLY A 2 -13.58 37.13 -44.45
C GLY A 2 -12.78 36.72 -43.22
N LEU A 3 -13.26 37.15 -42.05
CA LEU A 3 -12.77 36.79 -40.73
C LEU A 3 -12.89 35.27 -40.52
N ILE A 4 -11.79 34.62 -40.11
CA ILE A 4 -11.83 33.26 -39.56
C ILE A 4 -11.58 33.40 -38.06
N SER A 5 -12.64 33.25 -37.29
CA SER A 5 -12.62 33.01 -35.85
C SER A 5 -12.10 31.59 -35.60
N GLY A 6 -10.89 31.46 -35.05
CA GLY A 6 -10.35 30.20 -34.57
C GLY A 6 -10.41 30.14 -33.05
N GLU A 7 -11.27 29.29 -32.50
CA GLU A 7 -11.27 28.93 -31.08
C GLU A 7 -9.96 28.22 -30.71
N VAL A 8 -9.29 28.71 -29.67
CA VAL A 8 -8.16 28.02 -29.03
C VAL A 8 -8.73 26.92 -28.13
N LYS A 9 -8.67 25.65 -28.58
CA LYS A 9 -8.94 24.48 -27.72
C LYS A 9 -7.62 23.95 -27.16
N PHE A 10 -7.38 24.22 -25.87
CA PHE A 10 -6.34 23.57 -25.08
C PHE A 10 -6.65 22.07 -24.95
N PHE A 11 -5.84 21.23 -25.60
CA PHE A 11 -5.72 19.80 -25.29
C PHE A 11 -4.27 19.53 -24.91
N ILE A 12 -3.99 19.36 -23.61
CA ILE A 12 -2.75 18.73 -23.15
C ILE A 12 -3.15 17.34 -22.63
N ALA A 13 -3.27 16.39 -23.53
CA ALA A 13 -3.20 14.97 -23.18
C ALA A 13 -1.73 14.58 -23.26
N LEU A 14 -1.05 14.49 -22.11
CA LEU A 14 0.33 14.03 -22.04
C LEU A 14 0.33 12.54 -22.44
N THR A 15 0.66 12.25 -23.69
CA THR A 15 0.84 10.87 -24.18
C THR A 15 2.20 10.41 -23.69
N ILE A 16 2.24 9.58 -22.65
CA ILE A 16 3.48 8.96 -22.18
C ILE A 16 3.63 7.63 -22.93
N THR A 17 4.60 7.56 -23.83
CA THR A 17 5.04 6.30 -24.44
C THR A 17 6.10 5.65 -23.56
N PHE A 18 5.82 4.45 -23.06
CA PHE A 18 6.80 3.55 -22.42
C PHE A 18 6.84 2.26 -23.25
N GLU A 19 8.04 1.85 -23.69
CA GLU A 19 8.28 0.65 -24.51
C GLU A 19 7.38 0.47 -25.75
N GLY A 20 7.09 1.56 -26.48
CA GLY A 20 6.37 1.48 -27.76
C GLY A 20 4.88 1.13 -27.68
N LYS A 21 4.30 0.98 -26.49
CA LYS A 21 2.85 0.88 -26.32
C LYS A 21 2.23 2.28 -26.22
N ILE A 22 1.32 2.57 -27.15
CA ILE A 22 0.54 3.82 -27.18
C ILE A 22 -0.69 3.63 -26.30
N PHE A 23 -0.79 4.37 -25.20
CA PHE A 23 -2.01 4.44 -24.40
C PHE A 23 -2.95 5.51 -24.97
N HIS A 24 -4.03 5.08 -25.61
CA HIS A 24 -5.13 5.97 -25.98
C HIS A 24 -6.25 5.86 -24.94
N PRO A 25 -6.77 6.98 -24.39
CA PRO A 25 -8.00 6.94 -23.62
C PRO A 25 -9.15 6.49 -24.54
N LYS A 26 -9.68 5.29 -24.31
CA LYS A 26 -10.67 4.63 -25.18
C LYS A 26 -12.10 5.16 -25.07
N TYR A 27 -12.38 6.17 -24.23
CA TYR A 27 -13.75 6.60 -23.97
C TYR A 27 -13.96 8.08 -24.31
N LYS A 28 -14.87 8.34 -25.26
CA LYS A 28 -15.48 9.67 -25.48
C LYS A 28 -16.59 9.85 -24.45
N PHE A 29 -16.45 10.85 -23.60
CA PHE A 29 -17.46 11.23 -22.63
C PHE A 29 -18.51 12.13 -23.27
N ASP A 30 -19.64 11.55 -23.66
CA ASP A 30 -20.89 12.32 -23.79
C ASP A 30 -22.16 11.48 -23.60
N ASP A 31 -22.11 10.41 -22.81
CA ASP A 31 -23.31 9.59 -22.61
C ASP A 31 -23.57 9.28 -21.14
N LYS A 32 -24.52 10.01 -20.56
CA LYS A 32 -25.16 9.72 -19.25
C LYS A 32 -25.90 8.36 -19.24
N ARG A 33 -25.71 7.52 -20.26
CA ARG A 33 -26.40 6.25 -20.50
C ARG A 33 -25.54 4.99 -20.30
N ILE A 34 -24.24 5.12 -19.99
CA ILE A 34 -23.36 3.95 -19.83
C ILE A 34 -23.57 3.21 -18.48
N PHE A 35 -24.28 3.79 -17.51
CA PHE A 35 -24.51 3.17 -16.19
C PHE A 35 -25.79 2.31 -16.09
N GLN A 36 -26.39 1.89 -17.22
CA GLN A 36 -27.52 0.98 -17.20
C GLN A 36 -27.08 -0.48 -17.29
N GLY A 37 -26.49 -0.95 -16.19
CA GLY A 37 -26.18 -2.35 -15.92
C GLY A 37 -25.80 -2.47 -14.44
N PHE A 38 -26.42 -3.40 -13.72
CA PHE A 38 -26.34 -3.71 -12.28
C PHE A 38 -25.01 -3.37 -11.55
N SER A 39 -24.69 -2.10 -11.38
CA SER A 39 -23.61 -1.63 -10.50
C SER A 39 -24.12 -1.67 -9.07
N MET A 40 -23.39 -2.36 -8.19
CA MET A 40 -23.70 -2.38 -6.75
C MET A 40 -23.34 -1.04 -6.07
N LEU A 41 -22.63 -0.14 -6.76
CA LEU A 41 -22.24 1.16 -6.25
C LEU A 41 -23.40 2.16 -6.22
N THR A 42 -23.45 2.96 -5.16
CA THR A 42 -24.39 4.09 -5.07
C THR A 42 -23.96 5.25 -5.99
N PRO A 43 -24.85 6.21 -6.32
CA PRO A 43 -24.48 7.41 -7.06
C PRO A 43 -23.33 8.21 -6.43
N GLU A 44 -23.30 8.28 -5.09
CA GLU A 44 -22.23 8.95 -4.34
C GLU A 44 -20.89 8.22 -4.51
N GLN A 45 -20.91 6.89 -4.46
CA GLN A 45 -19.72 6.06 -4.69
C GLN A 45 -19.22 6.17 -6.14
N LEU A 46 -20.13 6.15 -7.12
CA LEU A 46 -19.78 6.38 -8.53
C LEU A 46 -19.12 7.75 -8.73
N SER A 47 -19.61 8.79 -8.03
CA SER A 47 -19.02 10.13 -8.08
C SER A 47 -17.63 10.16 -7.42
N ARG A 48 -17.52 9.64 -6.19
CA ARG A 48 -16.28 9.62 -5.39
C ARG A 48 -15.16 8.86 -6.09
N TYR A 49 -15.45 7.66 -6.58
CA TYR A 49 -14.45 6.77 -7.17
C TYR A 49 -14.34 6.90 -8.68
N SER A 50 -14.98 7.92 -9.27
CA SER A 50 -14.99 8.13 -10.72
C SER A 50 -13.59 8.05 -11.33
N ARG A 51 -12.56 8.63 -10.69
CA ARG A 51 -11.19 8.59 -11.23
C ARG A 51 -10.57 7.19 -11.27
N ASN A 52 -10.92 6.30 -10.35
CA ASN A 52 -10.49 4.90 -10.39
C ASN A 52 -11.27 4.14 -11.45
N ILE A 53 -12.61 4.30 -11.46
CA ILE A 53 -13.53 3.60 -12.38
C ILE A 53 -13.19 3.88 -13.85
N LEU A 54 -12.68 5.08 -14.14
CA LEU A 54 -12.30 5.48 -15.50
C LEU A 54 -11.01 4.85 -16.02
N LEU A 55 -10.22 4.21 -15.16
CA LEU A 55 -9.08 3.44 -15.60
C LEU A 55 -9.58 2.14 -16.24
N PRO A 56 -9.28 1.87 -17.53
CA PRO A 56 -9.81 0.71 -18.24
C PRO A 56 -9.53 -0.63 -17.56
N ASP A 57 -8.38 -0.74 -16.89
CA ASP A 57 -7.94 -1.96 -16.21
C ASP A 57 -8.45 -2.05 -14.75
N ILE A 58 -9.20 -1.06 -14.27
CA ILE A 58 -9.91 -1.10 -12.98
C ILE A 58 -11.42 -1.20 -13.23
N GLY A 59 -12.02 -0.22 -13.92
CA GLY A 59 -13.44 -0.23 -14.22
C GLY A 59 -14.36 -0.24 -12.98
N LEU A 60 -15.63 -0.57 -13.19
CA LEU A 60 -16.59 -0.76 -12.11
C LEU A 60 -16.22 -2.00 -11.27
N ASP A 61 -15.93 -3.13 -11.92
CA ASP A 61 -15.59 -4.39 -11.27
C ASP A 61 -14.40 -4.26 -10.32
N GLY A 62 -13.35 -3.55 -10.71
CA GLY A 62 -12.19 -3.29 -9.86
C GLY A 62 -12.55 -2.44 -8.64
N GLN A 63 -13.42 -1.46 -8.80
CA GLN A 63 -13.90 -0.66 -7.67
C GLN A 63 -14.80 -1.47 -6.73
N GLU A 64 -15.62 -2.39 -7.24
CA GLU A 64 -16.40 -3.32 -6.40
C GLU A 64 -15.49 -4.26 -5.61
N LYS A 65 -14.40 -4.77 -6.22
CA LYS A 65 -13.38 -5.54 -5.51
C LYS A 65 -12.71 -4.73 -4.40
N LEU A 66 -12.39 -3.46 -4.65
CA LEU A 66 -11.84 -2.58 -3.61
C LEU A 66 -12.81 -2.44 -2.43
N LEU A 67 -14.09 -2.15 -2.70
CA LEU A 67 -15.12 -2.02 -1.66
C LEU A 67 -15.40 -3.32 -0.90
N ALA A 68 -15.11 -4.49 -1.48
CA ALA A 68 -15.25 -5.78 -0.83
C ALA A 68 -13.99 -6.20 -0.04
N ALA A 69 -12.83 -5.64 -0.37
CA ALA A 69 -11.54 -6.09 0.17
C ALA A 69 -11.30 -5.66 1.62
N ARG A 70 -10.55 -6.51 2.33
CA ARG A 70 -10.13 -6.34 3.71
C ARG A 70 -8.60 -6.30 3.76
N VAL A 71 -8.02 -5.18 4.17
CA VAL A 71 -6.55 -5.02 4.31
C VAL A 71 -6.15 -4.80 5.77
N LEU A 72 -5.18 -5.59 6.25
CA LEU A 72 -4.56 -5.40 7.56
C LEU A 72 -3.30 -4.54 7.42
N LEU A 73 -3.28 -3.38 8.06
CA LEU A 73 -2.13 -2.48 8.12
C LEU A 73 -1.45 -2.62 9.48
N VAL A 74 -0.21 -3.12 9.48
CA VAL A 74 0.60 -3.30 10.70
C VAL A 74 1.65 -2.19 10.77
N GLY A 75 1.47 -1.28 11.74
CA GLY A 75 2.25 -0.06 11.91
C GLY A 75 1.58 1.17 11.27
N LEU A 76 1.34 2.20 12.08
CA LEU A 76 0.69 3.46 11.70
C LEU A 76 1.67 4.64 11.81
N GLY A 77 2.94 4.36 11.55
CA GLY A 77 4.03 5.33 11.56
C GLY A 77 4.18 6.08 10.24
N GLY A 78 5.43 6.36 9.85
CA GLY A 78 5.74 7.15 8.65
C GLY A 78 5.31 6.47 7.35
N LEU A 79 5.41 5.14 7.29
CA LEU A 79 4.89 4.33 6.19
C LEU A 79 3.37 4.18 6.26
N GLY A 80 2.85 3.85 7.44
CA GLY A 80 1.42 3.59 7.64
C GLY A 80 0.53 4.79 7.35
N SER A 81 1.02 6.02 7.63
CA SER A 81 0.29 7.27 7.38
C SER A 81 -0.21 7.41 5.93
N PRO A 82 0.66 7.46 4.90
CA PRO A 82 0.21 7.52 3.51
C PRO A 82 -0.57 6.26 3.09
N ILE A 83 -0.22 5.08 3.60
CA ILE A 83 -0.94 3.83 3.26
C ILE A 83 -2.41 3.93 3.65
N ALA A 84 -2.69 4.26 4.92
CA ALA A 84 -4.04 4.38 5.43
C ALA A 84 -4.86 5.42 4.64
N LEU A 85 -4.26 6.58 4.33
CA LEU A 85 -4.92 7.63 3.56
C LEU A 85 -5.26 7.18 2.13
N TYR A 86 -4.32 6.56 1.41
CA TYR A 86 -4.54 6.17 0.03
C TYR A 86 -5.48 4.97 -0.12
N LEU A 87 -5.39 3.97 0.77
CA LEU A 87 -6.34 2.84 0.75
C LEU A 87 -7.75 3.30 1.10
N ALA A 88 -7.90 4.16 2.10
CA ALA A 88 -9.19 4.73 2.44
C ALA A 88 -9.76 5.59 1.30
N ALA A 89 -8.95 6.46 0.70
CA ALA A 89 -9.37 7.29 -0.44
C ALA A 89 -9.76 6.45 -1.67
N ALA A 90 -9.07 5.32 -1.91
CA ALA A 90 -9.38 4.40 -2.99
C ALA A 90 -10.64 3.57 -2.75
N GLY A 91 -11.18 3.57 -1.53
CA GLY A 91 -12.39 2.83 -1.17
C GLY A 91 -12.12 1.35 -0.86
N VAL A 92 -10.99 1.02 -0.25
CA VAL A 92 -10.81 -0.31 0.35
C VAL A 92 -11.84 -0.50 1.45
N GLY A 93 -12.69 -1.52 1.33
CA GLY A 93 -13.90 -1.67 2.15
C GLY A 93 -13.64 -1.80 3.65
N THR A 94 -12.63 -2.57 4.03
CA THR A 94 -12.26 -2.74 5.45
C THR A 94 -10.76 -2.55 5.66
N LEU A 95 -10.41 -1.72 6.64
CA LEU A 95 -9.03 -1.54 7.12
C LEU A 95 -8.89 -2.01 8.57
N GLY A 96 -8.02 -2.99 8.79
CA GLY A 96 -7.54 -3.37 10.12
C GLY A 96 -6.30 -2.56 10.47
N LEU A 97 -6.31 -1.88 11.61
CA LEU A 97 -5.24 -0.99 12.03
C LEU A 97 -4.57 -1.56 13.28
N VAL A 98 -3.31 -1.98 13.16
CA VAL A 98 -2.53 -2.54 14.27
C VAL A 98 -1.38 -1.61 14.62
N ASP A 99 -1.44 -0.99 15.80
CA ASP A 99 -0.37 -0.18 16.37
C ASP A 99 -0.64 0.02 17.87
N ASN A 100 0.38 -0.10 18.71
CA ASN A 100 0.26 0.06 20.17
C ASN A 100 0.75 1.42 20.70
N ASP A 101 1.21 2.32 19.82
CA ASP A 101 1.74 3.61 20.22
C ASP A 101 0.69 4.71 20.27
N SER A 102 1.05 5.79 20.98
CA SER A 102 0.41 7.09 20.88
C SER A 102 1.15 8.02 19.91
N VAL A 103 0.47 9.06 19.44
CA VAL A 103 1.06 10.11 18.61
C VAL A 103 1.97 11.01 19.45
N ASP A 104 3.23 11.14 19.04
CA ASP A 104 4.22 12.02 19.68
C ASP A 104 4.63 13.21 18.80
N LEU A 105 5.10 14.31 19.39
CA LEU A 105 5.54 15.50 18.63
C LEU A 105 6.64 15.17 17.61
N SER A 106 7.59 14.30 17.98
CA SER A 106 8.68 13.86 17.10
C SER A 106 8.20 13.06 15.87
N ASN A 107 6.94 12.62 15.89
CA ASN A 107 6.35 11.84 14.81
C ASN A 107 5.87 12.73 13.66
N LEU A 108 5.44 13.97 13.94
CA LEU A 108 4.73 14.83 12.99
C LEU A 108 5.56 15.21 11.75
N GLN A 109 6.90 15.13 11.83
CA GLN A 109 7.77 15.40 10.66
C GLN A 109 7.63 14.37 9.52
N ARG A 110 7.13 13.16 9.82
CA ARG A 110 7.00 12.06 8.83
C ARG A 110 5.66 11.34 8.85
N GLN A 111 4.88 11.46 9.92
CA GLN A 111 3.60 10.79 10.07
C GLN A 111 2.48 11.76 9.70
N VAL A 112 2.39 12.05 8.40
CA VAL A 112 1.55 13.13 7.83
C VAL A 112 0.04 12.91 7.96
N LEU A 113 -0.38 11.76 8.51
CA LEU A 113 -1.77 11.50 8.87
C LEU A 113 -2.18 12.32 10.10
N TYR A 114 -1.25 12.55 11.02
CA TYR A 114 -1.50 13.20 12.29
C TYR A 114 -1.17 14.70 12.24
N ASP A 115 -1.79 15.44 13.15
CA ASP A 115 -1.52 16.84 13.40
C ASP A 115 -1.38 17.10 14.91
N SER A 116 -1.12 18.36 15.29
CA SER A 116 -0.96 18.76 16.69
C SER A 116 -2.18 18.45 17.57
N SER A 117 -3.37 18.29 16.99
CA SER A 117 -4.58 17.92 17.75
C SER A 117 -4.63 16.44 18.10
N SER A 118 -3.81 15.61 17.42
CA SER A 118 -3.72 14.17 17.65
C SER A 118 -2.75 13.78 18.78
N LEU A 119 -1.94 14.73 19.28
CA LEU A 119 -0.87 14.46 20.25
C LEU A 119 -1.37 13.76 21.51
N GLY A 120 -0.67 12.71 21.94
CA GLY A 120 -0.99 11.90 23.10
C GLY A 120 -2.09 10.85 22.88
N GLY A 121 -2.91 11.00 21.82
CA GLY A 121 -3.92 10.01 21.45
C GLY A 121 -3.31 8.74 20.86
N ALA A 122 -4.02 7.61 20.98
CA ALA A 122 -3.61 6.35 20.37
C ALA A 122 -3.61 6.48 18.83
N LYS A 123 -2.56 5.99 18.17
CA LYS A 123 -2.43 6.08 16.70
C LYS A 123 -3.58 5.40 15.97
N VAL A 124 -4.06 4.26 16.47
CA VAL A 124 -5.21 3.55 15.88
C VAL A 124 -6.50 4.37 15.91
N ASP A 125 -6.72 5.16 16.96
CA ASP A 125 -7.92 6.00 17.10
C ASP A 125 -7.82 7.25 16.22
N ALA A 126 -6.67 7.92 16.24
CA ALA A 126 -6.41 9.08 15.37
C ALA A 126 -6.51 8.71 13.88
N THR A 127 -5.96 7.55 13.51
CA THR A 127 -6.07 7.01 12.15
C THR A 127 -7.51 6.70 11.77
N ALA A 128 -8.27 6.02 12.64
CA ALA A 128 -9.68 5.71 12.39
C ALA A 128 -10.52 6.98 12.21
N ALA A 129 -10.33 8.00 13.07
CA ALA A 129 -11.02 9.28 12.95
C ALA A 129 -10.68 9.98 11.62
N ARG A 130 -9.40 9.93 11.20
CA ARG A 130 -8.98 10.52 9.94
C ARG A 130 -9.60 9.80 8.74
N ILE A 131 -9.61 8.47 8.75
CA ILE A 131 -10.26 7.65 7.70
C ILE A 131 -11.75 7.98 7.61
N ALA A 132 -12.47 8.00 8.74
CA ALA A 132 -13.90 8.33 8.76
C ALA A 132 -14.19 9.74 8.20
N SER A 133 -13.32 10.71 8.48
CA SER A 133 -13.44 12.07 7.91
C SER A 133 -13.20 12.11 6.40
N LEU A 134 -12.36 11.21 5.88
CA LEU A 134 -11.95 11.17 4.47
C LEU A 134 -12.96 10.39 3.63
N ASN A 135 -13.38 9.22 4.12
CA ASN A 135 -14.24 8.30 3.42
C ASN A 135 -15.07 7.43 4.38
N MET A 136 -16.37 7.71 4.45
CA MET A 136 -17.30 6.99 5.33
C MET A 136 -17.70 5.59 4.81
N ASP A 137 -17.33 5.25 3.57
CA ASP A 137 -17.58 3.91 3.02
C ASP A 137 -16.65 2.85 3.64
N VAL A 138 -15.57 3.27 4.31
CA VAL A 138 -14.52 2.40 4.83
C VAL A 138 -14.83 1.98 6.25
N THR A 139 -14.94 0.67 6.47
CA THR A 139 -15.03 0.09 7.81
C THR A 139 -13.64 -0.01 8.43
N VAL A 140 -13.48 0.44 9.67
CA VAL A 140 -12.19 0.40 10.37
C VAL A 140 -12.27 -0.50 11.60
N HIS A 141 -11.38 -1.49 11.68
CA HIS A 141 -11.12 -2.27 12.87
C HIS A 141 -9.83 -1.79 13.54
N ARG A 142 -9.88 -1.52 14.84
CA ARG A 142 -8.76 -0.96 15.61
C ARG A 142 -8.20 -2.02 16.54
N TYR A 143 -6.89 -2.21 16.49
CA TYR A 143 -6.16 -3.15 17.33
C TYR A 143 -5.02 -2.39 18.03
N PRO A 144 -5.26 -1.81 19.22
CA PRO A 144 -4.26 -1.09 20.00
C PRO A 144 -3.26 -2.05 20.67
N VAL A 145 -2.62 -2.90 19.88
CA VAL A 145 -1.76 -4.00 20.33
C VAL A 145 -0.49 -4.05 19.51
N LEU A 146 0.58 -4.56 20.11
CA LEU A 146 1.78 -4.91 19.38
C LEU A 146 1.50 -6.18 18.57
N PHE A 147 1.83 -6.18 17.28
CA PHE A 147 1.75 -7.38 16.46
C PHE A 147 2.77 -8.41 16.94
N ALA A 148 2.29 -9.56 17.39
CA ALA A 148 3.08 -10.56 18.11
C ALA A 148 2.65 -11.99 17.74
N GLU A 149 3.40 -13.01 18.15
CA GLU A 149 3.08 -14.42 17.81
C GLU A 149 1.71 -14.85 18.33
N GLU A 150 1.31 -14.33 19.50
CA GLU A 150 0.10 -14.71 20.20
C GLU A 150 -1.17 -14.18 19.53
N ASN A 151 -1.06 -13.10 18.75
CA ASN A 151 -2.21 -12.44 18.11
C ASN A 151 -2.12 -12.41 16.57
N GLY A 152 -0.93 -12.54 15.99
CA GLY A 152 -0.74 -12.26 14.57
C GLY A 152 -1.47 -13.26 13.68
N ALA A 153 -1.52 -14.54 14.06
CA ALA A 153 -2.21 -15.56 13.26
C ALA A 153 -3.73 -15.32 13.17
N SER A 154 -4.37 -14.96 14.28
CA SER A 154 -5.80 -14.65 14.28
C SER A 154 -6.09 -13.33 13.56
N LEU A 155 -5.24 -12.31 13.75
CA LEU A 155 -5.37 -11.04 13.04
C LEU A 155 -5.26 -11.22 11.53
N VAL A 156 -4.27 -11.98 11.04
CA VAL A 156 -4.03 -12.15 9.60
C VAL A 156 -5.13 -12.96 8.90
N ALA A 157 -5.75 -13.92 9.59
CA ALA A 157 -6.74 -14.83 9.00
C ALA A 157 -8.02 -14.13 8.49
N ASP A 158 -8.34 -12.94 9.01
CA ASP A 158 -9.56 -12.20 8.66
C ASP A 158 -9.38 -11.20 7.50
N TYR A 159 -8.22 -11.19 6.83
CA TYR A 159 -7.87 -10.19 5.83
C TYR A 159 -7.33 -10.82 4.53
N ASP A 160 -7.63 -10.17 3.42
CA ASP A 160 -7.23 -10.63 2.07
C ASP A 160 -5.78 -10.27 1.76
N PHE A 161 -5.27 -9.19 2.38
CA PHE A 161 -3.92 -8.67 2.17
C PHE A 161 -3.38 -8.01 3.43
N VAL A 162 -2.09 -8.19 3.70
CA VAL A 162 -1.40 -7.57 4.85
C VAL A 162 -0.34 -6.59 4.37
N ILE A 163 -0.18 -5.47 5.06
CA ILE A 163 0.87 -4.50 4.78
C ILE A 163 1.75 -4.32 6.01
N ASP A 164 3.02 -4.69 5.89
CA ASP A 164 4.05 -4.41 6.89
C ASP A 164 4.59 -2.99 6.71
N ALA A 165 4.15 -2.09 7.58
CA ALA A 165 4.58 -0.72 7.68
C ALA A 165 5.34 -0.45 8.99
N THR A 166 5.90 -1.50 9.59
CA THR A 166 6.64 -1.43 10.87
C THR A 166 8.08 -0.96 10.65
N ASP A 167 8.75 -0.49 11.71
CA ASP A 167 10.18 -0.16 11.71
C ASP A 167 11.05 -1.19 12.46
N SER A 168 10.41 -2.21 13.05
CA SER A 168 11.07 -3.28 13.79
C SER A 168 11.41 -4.46 12.89
N ILE A 169 12.70 -4.74 12.72
CA ILE A 169 13.16 -5.89 11.93
C ILE A 169 12.54 -7.20 12.44
N GLY A 170 12.48 -7.40 13.77
CA GLY A 170 11.87 -8.59 14.36
C GLY A 170 10.42 -8.77 13.93
N THR A 171 9.65 -7.67 13.91
CA THR A 171 8.25 -7.68 13.48
C THR A 171 8.13 -7.95 11.98
N LYS A 172 9.07 -7.50 11.13
CA LYS A 172 9.09 -7.85 9.70
C LYS A 172 9.21 -9.35 9.46
N PHE A 173 10.17 -9.98 10.14
CA PHE A 173 10.33 -11.44 10.08
C PHE A 173 9.09 -12.17 10.60
N LEU A 174 8.51 -11.70 11.70
CA LEU A 174 7.31 -12.27 12.27
C LEU A 174 6.09 -12.17 11.31
N ILE A 175 5.85 -11.00 10.72
CA ILE A 175 4.78 -10.81 9.73
C ILE A 175 5.01 -11.75 8.54
N ASN A 176 6.24 -11.87 8.05
CA ASN A 176 6.56 -12.83 7.00
C ASN A 176 6.18 -14.26 7.39
N ASP A 177 6.60 -14.72 8.55
CA ASP A 177 6.39 -16.13 8.94
C ASP A 177 4.92 -16.43 9.15
N ILE A 178 4.17 -15.50 9.74
CA ILE A 178 2.73 -15.64 9.94
C ILE A 178 1.98 -15.61 8.61
N CYS A 179 2.24 -14.64 7.74
CA CYS A 179 1.53 -14.52 6.45
C CYS A 179 1.85 -15.69 5.52
N VAL A 180 3.11 -16.12 5.47
CA VAL A 180 3.53 -17.29 4.69
C VAL A 180 2.82 -18.55 5.19
N ARG A 181 2.82 -18.80 6.50
CA ARG A 181 2.13 -19.96 7.09
C ARG A 181 0.61 -19.91 6.91
N ALA A 182 0.01 -18.73 6.95
CA ALA A 182 -1.43 -18.53 6.75
C ALA A 182 -1.84 -18.55 5.27
N GLY A 183 -0.90 -18.46 4.33
CA GLY A 183 -1.19 -18.37 2.91
C GLY A 183 -1.74 -17.00 2.48
N VAL A 184 -1.57 -15.95 3.30
CA VAL A 184 -2.13 -14.61 3.05
C VAL A 184 -1.09 -13.73 2.34
N PRO A 185 -1.40 -13.15 1.17
CA PRO A 185 -0.50 -12.25 0.46
C PRO A 185 -0.22 -10.96 1.22
N PHE A 186 0.97 -10.40 1.05
CA PHE A 186 1.40 -9.26 1.84
C PHE A 186 2.49 -8.42 1.18
N CYS A 187 2.63 -7.18 1.63
CA CYS A 187 3.61 -6.22 1.13
C CYS A 187 4.50 -5.68 2.25
N HIS A 188 5.81 -5.85 2.11
CA HIS A 188 6.81 -5.28 3.01
C HIS A 188 7.27 -3.91 2.54
N GLY A 189 7.40 -2.99 3.49
CA GLY A 189 8.10 -1.72 3.32
C GLY A 189 9.20 -1.55 4.35
N GLY A 190 10.24 -0.82 4.00
CA GLY A 190 11.28 -0.42 4.96
C GLY A 190 11.94 0.87 4.54
N VAL A 191 12.34 1.70 5.49
CA VAL A 191 13.07 2.93 5.22
C VAL A 191 14.13 3.13 6.28
N LEU A 192 15.33 3.52 5.86
CA LEU A 192 16.42 3.93 6.72
C LEU A 192 17.18 5.07 6.03
N GLU A 193 17.36 6.20 6.72
CA GLU A 193 17.98 7.40 6.18
C GLU A 193 17.25 7.91 4.91
N PHE A 194 17.89 7.77 3.75
CA PHE A 194 17.35 8.12 2.43
C PHE A 194 16.86 6.90 1.65
N ILE A 195 17.15 5.69 2.11
CA ILE A 195 16.90 4.47 1.34
C ILE A 195 15.57 3.88 1.76
N GLY A 196 14.70 3.65 0.77
CA GLY A 196 13.44 2.97 0.91
C GLY A 196 13.40 1.66 0.12
N GLN A 197 12.67 0.68 0.61
CA GLN A 197 12.51 -0.61 -0.07
C GLN A 197 11.09 -1.14 0.02
N VAL A 198 10.63 -1.84 -1.04
CA VAL A 198 9.33 -2.51 -1.11
C VAL A 198 9.46 -3.87 -1.78
N MET A 199 8.74 -4.87 -1.26
CA MET A 199 8.53 -6.15 -1.94
C MET A 199 7.14 -6.70 -1.61
N THR A 200 6.52 -7.39 -2.56
CA THR A 200 5.25 -8.07 -2.40
C THR A 200 5.46 -9.58 -2.43
N VAL A 201 4.78 -10.31 -1.56
CA VAL A 201 4.91 -11.75 -1.41
C VAL A 201 3.54 -12.40 -1.57
N ILE A 202 3.48 -13.41 -2.44
CA ILE A 202 2.36 -14.32 -2.58
C ILE A 202 2.82 -15.70 -2.08
N PRO A 203 2.43 -16.11 -0.85
CA PRO A 203 2.84 -17.38 -0.28
C PRO A 203 2.59 -18.57 -1.22
N GLY A 204 3.55 -19.50 -1.25
CA GLY A 204 3.53 -20.68 -2.13
C GLY A 204 3.78 -20.39 -3.62
N LYS A 205 3.84 -19.12 -4.04
CA LYS A 205 4.07 -18.73 -5.45
C LYS A 205 5.37 -17.96 -5.67
N THR A 206 5.75 -17.10 -4.72
CA THR A 206 6.89 -16.17 -4.88
C THR A 206 7.92 -16.34 -3.76
N ALA A 207 9.10 -15.77 -3.93
CA ALA A 207 10.08 -15.62 -2.87
C ALA A 207 9.48 -14.82 -1.69
N CYS A 208 9.73 -15.28 -0.46
CA CYS A 208 9.33 -14.56 0.75
C CYS A 208 10.47 -13.69 1.28
N TYR A 209 10.22 -12.91 2.32
CA TYR A 209 11.22 -12.02 2.91
C TYR A 209 12.48 -12.76 3.37
N ARG A 210 12.32 -13.95 3.97
CA ARG A 210 13.43 -14.82 4.40
C ARG A 210 14.25 -15.41 3.25
N CYS A 211 13.72 -15.45 2.03
CA CYS A 211 14.51 -15.84 0.86
C CYS A 211 15.63 -14.83 0.60
N PHE A 212 15.39 -13.54 0.85
CA PHE A 212 16.38 -12.47 0.70
C PHE A 212 17.13 -12.19 2.02
N PHE A 213 16.40 -11.87 3.09
CA PHE A 213 16.97 -11.62 4.41
C PHE A 213 16.97 -12.90 5.24
N LYS A 214 18.07 -13.66 5.21
CA LYS A 214 18.10 -15.01 5.83
C LYS A 214 17.70 -15.02 7.30
N ASN A 215 18.28 -14.13 8.08
CA ASN A 215 18.09 -14.00 9.52
C ASN A 215 18.08 -12.53 9.93
N PRO A 216 17.44 -12.16 11.05
CA PRO A 216 17.56 -10.84 11.62
C PRO A 216 19.04 -10.49 11.80
N PRO A 217 19.48 -9.26 11.46
CA PRO A 217 20.85 -8.85 11.67
C PRO A 217 21.15 -8.83 13.17
N VAL A 218 22.31 -9.36 13.56
CA VAL A 218 22.80 -9.38 14.95
C VAL A 218 23.82 -8.27 15.18
N GLY A 219 23.99 -7.84 16.43
CA GLY A 219 25.03 -6.89 16.81
C GLY A 219 24.83 -5.48 16.22
N ASP A 220 25.88 -4.92 15.62
CA ASP A 220 25.89 -3.52 15.16
C ASP A 220 24.95 -3.25 13.97
N GLY A 221 24.59 -4.29 13.20
CA GLY A 221 23.56 -4.20 12.16
C GLY A 221 22.17 -3.86 12.73
N ALA A 222 21.81 -4.40 13.89
CA ALA A 222 20.57 -4.06 14.58
C ALA A 222 20.59 -2.64 15.15
N LYS A 223 21.75 -2.18 15.66
CA LYS A 223 21.90 -0.83 16.24
C LYS A 223 21.78 0.30 15.22
N ARG A 224 22.26 0.10 13.99
CA ARG A 224 22.14 1.11 12.93
C ARG A 224 20.70 1.39 12.54
N CYS A 225 19.85 0.36 12.52
CA CYS A 225 18.43 0.52 12.20
C CYS A 225 17.65 1.29 13.28
N SER A 226 18.07 1.26 14.55
CA SER A 226 17.38 1.95 15.64
C SER A 226 17.83 3.39 15.88
N HIS A 227 19.01 3.79 15.37
CA HIS A 227 19.58 5.14 15.61
C HIS A 227 19.68 6.01 14.34
N GLY A 228 19.37 5.46 13.17
CA GLY A 228 19.35 6.21 11.91
C GLY A 228 18.16 7.16 11.85
N GLY A 229 18.43 8.42 11.46
CA GLY A 229 17.37 9.35 11.10
C GLY A 229 16.60 8.87 9.85
N ILE A 230 15.48 9.52 9.56
CA ILE A 230 14.67 9.22 8.38
C ILE A 230 14.15 10.52 7.77
N LEU A 231 14.27 10.63 6.43
CA LEU A 231 13.61 11.70 5.69
C LEU A 231 12.15 11.32 5.45
N GLY A 232 11.21 12.08 6.04
CA GLY A 232 9.78 11.73 6.02
C GLY A 232 9.16 11.57 4.64
N SER A 233 9.65 12.31 3.63
CA SER A 233 9.18 12.15 2.25
C SER A 233 9.54 10.79 1.64
N VAL A 234 10.64 10.16 2.07
CA VAL A 234 11.00 8.79 1.64
C VAL A 234 9.99 7.79 2.18
N ALA A 235 9.59 7.93 3.45
CA ALA A 235 8.48 7.15 4.01
C ALA A 235 7.17 7.39 3.24
N GLY A 236 6.91 8.63 2.84
CA GLY A 236 5.81 8.98 1.95
C GLY A 236 5.81 8.20 0.63
N ILE A 237 6.95 8.17 -0.07
CA ILE A 237 7.12 7.45 -1.35
C ILE A 237 6.88 5.96 -1.16
N ILE A 238 7.54 5.35 -0.18
CA ILE A 238 7.48 3.91 0.06
C ILE A 238 6.08 3.49 0.51
N GLY A 239 5.45 4.21 1.44
CA GLY A 239 4.09 3.91 1.86
C GLY A 239 3.07 4.06 0.72
N SER A 240 3.23 5.06 -0.15
CA SER A 240 2.38 5.20 -1.34
C SER A 240 2.57 4.04 -2.32
N LEU A 241 3.79 3.55 -2.46
CA LEU A 241 4.08 2.36 -3.28
C LEU A 241 3.47 1.09 -2.66
N GLN A 242 3.55 0.90 -1.33
CA GLN A 242 2.89 -0.21 -0.65
C GLN A 242 1.37 -0.19 -0.81
N ALA A 243 0.75 1.00 -0.72
CA ALA A 243 -0.68 1.14 -1.01
C ALA A 243 -0.98 0.75 -2.46
N THR A 244 -0.14 1.18 -3.41
CA THR A 244 -0.27 0.81 -4.82
C THR A 244 -0.19 -0.70 -5.03
N GLU A 245 0.73 -1.40 -4.35
CA GLU A 245 0.83 -2.87 -4.40
C GLU A 245 -0.45 -3.56 -3.92
N ALA A 246 -1.04 -3.11 -2.81
CA ALA A 246 -2.30 -3.65 -2.32
C ALA A 246 -3.46 -3.39 -3.30
N LEU A 247 -3.57 -2.18 -3.85
CA LEU A 247 -4.59 -1.85 -4.84
C LEU A 247 -4.44 -2.69 -6.12
N LYS A 248 -3.21 -2.88 -6.60
CA LYS A 248 -2.92 -3.77 -7.74
C LYS A 248 -3.31 -5.21 -7.45
N PHE A 249 -2.97 -5.72 -6.27
CA PHE A 249 -3.34 -7.08 -5.87
C PHE A 249 -4.86 -7.26 -5.86
N ILE A 250 -5.62 -6.34 -5.25
CA ILE A 250 -7.07 -6.44 -5.12
C ILE A 250 -7.77 -6.32 -6.48
N THR A 251 -7.35 -5.36 -7.31
CA THR A 251 -7.99 -5.10 -8.61
C THR A 251 -7.55 -6.09 -9.68
N GLY A 252 -6.32 -6.60 -9.58
CA GLY A 252 -5.66 -7.45 -10.58
C GLY A 252 -4.94 -6.66 -11.68
N VAL A 253 -4.71 -5.35 -11.51
CA VAL A 253 -4.04 -4.51 -12.51
C VAL A 253 -2.52 -4.54 -12.39
N GLY A 254 -1.84 -4.63 -13.54
CA GLY A 254 -0.39 -4.55 -13.63
C GLY A 254 0.35 -5.69 -12.93
N ASP A 255 1.66 -5.54 -12.81
CA ASP A 255 2.54 -6.52 -12.17
C ASP A 255 2.87 -6.10 -10.74
N LEU A 256 2.84 -7.05 -9.81
CA LEU A 256 3.27 -6.84 -8.43
C LEU A 256 4.80 -6.88 -8.32
N LEU A 257 5.34 -6.26 -7.27
CA LEU A 257 6.76 -6.34 -6.88
C LEU A 257 7.10 -7.69 -6.24
N THR A 258 6.68 -8.77 -6.90
CA THR A 258 7.00 -10.16 -6.53
C THR A 258 8.35 -10.56 -7.09
N ASP A 259 9.02 -11.53 -6.44
CA ASP A 259 10.34 -12.05 -6.84
C ASP A 259 11.37 -10.94 -7.08
N SER A 260 11.22 -9.83 -6.36
CA SER A 260 12.07 -8.67 -6.49
C SER A 260 12.00 -7.76 -5.26
N LEU A 261 13.05 -6.98 -5.07
CA LEU A 261 13.13 -5.89 -4.09
C LEU A 261 13.27 -4.59 -4.85
N PHE A 262 12.25 -3.75 -4.77
CA PHE A 262 12.34 -2.37 -5.22
C PHE A 262 13.13 -1.57 -4.20
N ILE A 263 14.07 -0.76 -4.69
CA ILE A 263 14.91 0.13 -3.90
C ILE A 263 14.78 1.54 -4.47
N CYS A 264 14.52 2.50 -3.59
CA CYS A 264 14.48 3.93 -3.87
C CYS A 264 15.56 4.62 -3.03
N ASP A 265 16.42 5.39 -3.67
CA ASP A 265 17.34 6.31 -3.02
C ASP A 265 17.25 7.68 -3.72
N PRO A 266 16.40 8.60 -3.21
CA PRO A 266 16.22 9.91 -3.79
C PRO A 266 17.41 10.84 -3.53
N SER A 267 18.35 10.50 -2.62
CA SER A 267 19.56 11.30 -2.44
C SER A 267 20.45 11.31 -3.68
N VAL A 268 20.35 10.26 -4.49
CA VAL A 268 21.03 10.09 -5.78
C VAL A 268 20.04 9.90 -6.95
N ASN A 269 18.74 10.16 -6.72
CA ASN A 269 17.65 9.97 -7.69
C ASN A 269 17.63 8.58 -8.34
N MET A 270 17.93 7.54 -7.57
CA MET A 270 17.99 6.16 -8.04
C MET A 270 16.72 5.40 -7.67
N PHE A 271 16.16 4.71 -8.67
CA PHE A 271 15.14 3.70 -8.49
C PHE A 271 15.61 2.42 -9.17
N ARG A 272 15.66 1.31 -8.44
CA ARG A 272 16.16 0.04 -8.96
C ARG A 272 15.36 -1.13 -8.42
N THR A 273 15.08 -2.10 -9.28
CA THR A 273 14.50 -3.37 -8.89
C THR A 273 15.58 -4.45 -8.92
N LEU A 274 15.78 -5.14 -7.80
CA LEU A 274 16.70 -6.27 -7.70
C LEU A 274 15.90 -7.57 -7.73
N PRO A 275 16.20 -8.53 -8.63
CA PRO A 275 15.51 -9.81 -8.64
C PRO A 275 15.84 -10.63 -7.40
N ILE A 276 14.86 -11.39 -6.89
CA ILE A 276 14.98 -12.33 -5.78
C ILE A 276 14.49 -13.69 -6.27
N SER A 277 15.21 -14.75 -5.90
CA SER A 277 14.77 -16.12 -6.15
C SER A 277 14.32 -16.78 -4.86
N SER A 278 13.27 -17.60 -4.96
CA SER A 278 12.86 -18.45 -3.85
C SER A 278 13.95 -19.47 -3.54
N ARG A 279 14.11 -19.80 -2.25
CA ARG A 279 15.14 -20.73 -1.77
C ARG A 279 14.52 -22.05 -1.36
N ASP A 280 15.14 -23.17 -1.70
CA ASP A 280 14.65 -24.51 -1.35
C ASP A 280 14.95 -24.88 0.10
N ASP A 281 15.88 -24.16 0.73
CA ASP A 281 16.23 -24.25 2.14
C ASP A 281 15.61 -23.12 2.98
N CYS A 282 14.58 -22.44 2.48
CA CYS A 282 13.91 -21.36 3.21
C CYS A 282 13.03 -21.90 4.34
N GLU A 283 13.38 -21.58 5.58
CA GLU A 283 12.66 -22.02 6.79
C GLU A 283 11.18 -21.61 6.82
N ALA A 284 10.80 -20.52 6.14
CA ALA A 284 9.41 -20.07 6.10
C ALA A 284 8.59 -20.67 4.95
N CYS A 285 9.12 -20.72 3.73
CA CYS A 285 8.31 -21.01 2.54
C CYS A 285 8.69 -22.27 1.77
N ALA A 286 9.79 -22.97 2.11
CA ALA A 286 10.22 -24.13 1.35
C ALA A 286 9.16 -25.25 1.33
N SER A 287 8.46 -25.48 2.44
CA SER A 287 7.43 -26.53 2.55
C SER A 287 6.12 -26.20 1.83
N LEU A 288 5.96 -24.97 1.33
CA LEU A 288 4.74 -24.52 0.63
C LEU A 288 4.90 -24.54 -0.89
N LYS A 289 6.09 -24.84 -1.40
CA LYS A 289 6.31 -24.99 -2.83
C LYS A 289 5.68 -26.30 -3.30
N VAL A 290 4.73 -26.20 -4.23
CA VAL A 290 4.14 -27.35 -4.94
C VAL A 290 5.03 -27.73 -6.12
#